data_AF-E1ZZI7-F1
#
_entry.id   AF-E1ZZI7-F1
#
_cell.length_a   1.000
_cell.length_b   1.000
_cell.length_c   1.000
_cell.angle_alpha   90.00
_cell.angle_beta   90.00
_cell.angle_gamma   90.00
#
_symmetry.space_group_name_H-M   'P 1'
#
loop_
_entity.id
_entity.type
_entity.pdbx_description
1 polymer ?
#
loop_
_entity_poly.entity_id
_entity_poly.type
_entity_poly.pdbx_seq_one_letter_code
_entity_poly.pdbx_strand_id
1 'polypeptide(L)' 'KYLYFAYGSNLFGDKLRHICGFNAVMKDIGCIKNFRLDFQRYSKIYNGVSATIVQTENSVVWGVIWEIDYCGL' A
#
# COMPACT_ATOMS: atom_id res chain seq x y z
N LYS A 1 16.09 -5.18 5.63
CA LYS A 1 15.35 -4.39 4.63
C LYS A 1 14.22 -5.24 4.07
N TYR A 2 13.04 -4.66 3.87
CA TYR A 2 11.85 -5.36 3.39
C TYR A 2 11.27 -4.64 2.17
N LEU A 3 10.60 -5.39 1.29
CA LEU A 3 9.82 -4.82 0.21
C LEU A 3 8.36 -4.71 0.66
N TYR A 4 7.83 -3.50 0.62
CA TYR A 4 6.47 -3.17 1.00
C TYR A 4 5.68 -2.75 -0.24
N PHE A 5 4.62 -3.51 -0.57
CA PHE A 5 3.73 -3.19 -1.68
C PHE A 5 2.58 -2.30 -1.20
N ALA A 6 2.58 -1.05 -1.63
CA ALA A 6 1.52 -0.08 -1.35
C ALA A 6 0.47 -0.07 -2.45
N TYR A 7 -0.81 -0.16 -2.09
CA TYR A 7 -1.96 -0.15 -3.01
C TYR A 7 -3.06 0.85 -2.60
N GLY A 8 -2.81 1.67 -1.58
CA GLY A 8 -3.77 2.64 -1.04
C GLY A 8 -3.09 3.96 -0.68
N SER A 9 -3.43 4.56 0.47
CA SER A 9 -2.87 5.86 0.87
C SER A 9 -1.33 5.92 0.96
N ASN A 10 -0.66 4.78 1.11
CA ASN A 10 0.80 4.69 1.12
C ASN A 10 1.44 4.68 -0.29
N LEU A 11 0.65 4.82 -1.35
CA LEU A 11 1.16 5.12 -2.70
C LEU A 11 1.89 6.48 -2.73
N PHE A 12 1.49 7.40 -1.86
CA PHE A 12 2.12 8.71 -1.74
C PHE A 12 3.35 8.65 -0.83
N GLY A 13 4.53 8.87 -1.42
CA GLY A 13 5.81 8.69 -0.73
C GLY A 13 6.00 9.54 0.53
N ASP A 14 5.46 10.75 0.60
CA ASP A 14 5.62 11.60 1.78
C ASP A 14 4.94 11.01 3.02
N LYS A 15 3.78 10.37 2.84
CA LYS A 15 3.09 9.69 3.93
C LYS A 15 3.92 8.51 4.44
N LEU A 16 4.45 7.71 3.52
CA LEU A 16 5.26 6.55 3.90
C LEU A 16 6.58 6.98 4.56
N ARG A 17 7.23 8.04 4.06
CA ARG A 17 8.42 8.63 4.67
C ARG A 17 8.16 9.24 6.04
N HIS A 18 6.97 9.80 6.27
CA HIS A 18 6.59 10.29 7.59
C HIS A 18 6.48 9.16 8.62
N ILE A 19 5.99 7.99 8.21
CA ILE A 19 5.78 6.82 9.08
C ILE A 19 7.07 6.00 9.26
N CYS A 20 7.82 5.77 8.18
CA CYS A 20 8.99 4.89 8.14
C CYS A 20 10.34 5.63 8.12
N GLY A 21 10.32 6.97 8.20
CA GLY A 21 11.50 7.81 8.05
C GLY A 21 11.96 7.98 6.60
N PHE A 22 13.04 8.74 6.41
CA PHE A 22 13.61 9.06 5.09
C PHE A 22 14.17 7.86 4.32
N ASN A 23 14.21 6.68 4.93
CA ASN A 23 14.76 5.46 4.32
C ASN A 23 13.75 4.72 3.42
N ALA A 24 12.51 5.20 3.30
CA ALA A 24 11.54 4.66 2.36
C ALA A 24 11.87 5.07 0.92
N VAL A 25 12.43 4.13 0.14
CA VAL A 25 12.87 4.35 -1.24
C VAL A 25 11.93 3.64 -2.21
N MET A 26 11.39 4.36 -3.19
CA MET A 26 10.62 3.74 -4.27
C MET A 26 11.55 2.87 -5.12
N LYS A 27 11.22 1.58 -5.26
CA LYS A 27 12.02 0.63 -6.06
C LYS A 27 11.41 0.40 -7.42
N ASP A 28 10.11 0.18 -7.47
CA ASP A 28 9.43 -0.17 -8.71
C ASP A 28 7.91 0.04 -8.62
N ILE A 29 7.24 -0.06 -9.76
CA ILE A 29 5.79 -0.19 -9.89
C ILE A 29 5.47 -1.67 -10.11
N GLY A 30 4.60 -2.23 -9.26
CA GLY A 30 4.25 -3.64 -9.29
C GLY A 30 2.76 -3.87 -9.49
N CYS A 31 2.39 -5.11 -9.77
CA CYS A 31 1.00 -5.54 -9.75
C CYS A 31 0.81 -6.92 -9.11
N ILE A 32 -0.35 -7.12 -8.48
CA ILE A 32 -0.79 -8.42 -7.96
C ILE A 32 -1.98 -8.88 -8.81
N LYS A 33 -1.82 -10.01 -9.48
CA LYS A 33 -2.88 -10.65 -10.28
C LYS A 33 -3.87 -11.38 -9.37
N ASN A 34 -5.10 -11.53 -9.86
CA ASN A 34 -6.23 -12.16 -9.19
C ASN A 34 -6.66 -11.45 -7.89
N PHE A 35 -6.47 -10.14 -7.83
CA PHE A 35 -6.96 -9.28 -6.76
C PHE A 35 -7.64 -8.04 -7.34
N ARG A 36 -8.59 -7.49 -6.58
CA ARG A 36 -9.28 -6.24 -6.87
C ARG A 36 -9.16 -5.29 -5.68
N LEU A 37 -8.95 -4.00 -5.96
CA LEU A 37 -9.01 -2.94 -4.95
C LEU A 37 -10.47 -2.78 -4.47
N ASP A 38 -10.66 -2.70 -3.16
CA ASP A 38 -11.96 -2.56 -2.54
C ASP A 38 -11.89 -1.63 -1.32
N PHE A 39 -13.05 -1.18 -0.85
CA PHE A 39 -13.21 -0.33 0.31
C PHE A 39 -14.34 -0.92 1.16
N GLN A 40 -13.97 -1.70 2.18
CA GLN A 40 -14.94 -2.48 2.96
C GLN A 40 -15.04 -2.08 4.44
N ARG A 41 -13.94 -1.64 5.07
CA ARG A 41 -13.90 -1.35 6.50
C ARG A 41 -13.89 0.14 6.80
N TYR A 42 -14.92 0.62 7.48
CA TYR A 42 -14.96 2.00 7.97
C TYR A 42 -13.84 2.21 9.01
N SER A 43 -13.01 3.21 8.75
CA SER A 43 -11.96 3.68 9.63
C SER A 43 -12.40 4.97 10.31
N LYS A 44 -12.34 4.97 11.64
CA LYS A 44 -12.54 6.18 12.45
C LYS A 44 -11.44 7.22 12.22
N ILE A 45 -10.23 6.78 11.86
CA ILE A 45 -9.09 7.68 11.61
C ILE A 45 -9.30 8.46 10.32
N TYR A 46 -9.84 7.81 9.29
CA TYR A 46 -10.08 8.43 7.98
C TYR A 46 -11.51 8.96 7.81
N ASN A 47 -12.37 8.81 8.83
CA ASN A 47 -13.82 9.08 8.76
C ASN A 47 -14.45 8.57 7.46
N GLY A 48 -14.06 7.36 7.07
CA GLY A 48 -14.34 6.81 5.76
C GLY A 48 -13.76 5.41 5.63
N VAL A 49 -13.91 4.81 4.46
CA VAL A 49 -13.55 3.41 4.26
C VAL A 49 -12.09 3.29 3.80
N SER A 50 -11.29 2.47 4.48
CA SER A 50 -9.90 2.24 4.09
C SER A 50 -9.80 1.29 2.90
N ALA A 51 -8.78 1.50 2.06
CA ALA A 51 -8.46 0.59 0.96
C ALA A 51 -8.07 -0.80 1.49
N THR A 52 -8.55 -1.84 0.82
CA THR A 52 -8.16 -3.24 0.98
C THR A 52 -8.06 -3.90 -0.39
N ILE A 53 -7.49 -5.09 -0.47
CA ILE A 53 -7.54 -5.92 -1.67
C ILE A 53 -8.28 -7.22 -1.36
N VAL A 54 -9.10 -7.66 -2.30
CA VAL A 54 -9.86 -8.92 -2.20
C VAL A 54 -9.50 -9.83 -3.36
N GLN A 55 -9.45 -11.13 -3.11
CA GLN A 55 -9.23 -12.11 -4.18
C GLN A 55 -10.36 -12.01 -5.20
N THR A 56 -10.00 -11.84 -6.46
CA THR A 56 -10.95 -11.72 -7.56
C THR A 56 -10.24 -12.17 -8.82
N GLU A 57 -10.64 -13.31 -9.37
CA GLU A 57 -10.07 -13.86 -10.59
C GLU A 57 -10.12 -12.85 -11.74
N ASN A 58 -9.11 -12.89 -12.62
CA ASN A 58 -8.99 -12.01 -13.78
C ASN A 58 -8.94 -10.51 -13.47
N SER A 59 -8.71 -10.13 -12.20
CA SER A 59 -8.50 -8.75 -11.78
C SER A 59 -7.02 -8.49 -11.47
N VAL A 60 -6.62 -7.22 -11.47
CA VAL A 60 -5.26 -6.81 -11.12
C VAL A 60 -5.29 -5.57 -10.23
N VAL A 61 -4.43 -5.55 -9.20
CA VAL A 61 -4.15 -4.34 -8.41
C VAL A 61 -2.75 -3.86 -8.72
N TRP A 62 -2.65 -2.61 -9.11
CA TRP A 62 -1.38 -1.91 -9.29
C TRP A 62 -0.97 -1.19 -8.01
N GLY A 63 0.34 -1.06 -7.82
CA GLY A 63 0.88 -0.40 -6.65
C GLY A 63 2.35 -0.06 -6.78
N VAL A 64 2.90 0.50 -5.71
CA VAL A 64 4.32 0.87 -5.63
C VAL A 64 5.03 -0.09 -4.67
N ILE A 65 6.19 -0.58 -5.08
CA ILE A 65 7.08 -1.37 -4.25
C ILE A 65 8.09 -0.41 -3.61
N TRP A 66 8.03 -0.30 -2.29
CA TRP A 66 8.95 0.47 -1.47
C TRP A 66 9.97 -0.45 -0.80
N GLU A 67 11.24 -0.08 -0.82
CA GLU A 67 12.24 -0.64 0.09
C GLU A 67 12.20 0.17 1.38
N ILE A 68 11.92 -0.50 2.49
CA ILE A 68 11.89 0.11 3.82
C ILE A 68 12.80 -0.67 4.78
N ASP A 69 13.36 0.05 5.75
CA ASP A 69 14.00 -0.55 6.92
C ASP A 69 12.94 -0.93 7.98
N TYR A 70 13.36 -1.30 9.19
CA TYR A 70 12.43 -1.57 10.28
C TYR A 70 11.46 -0.39 10.47
N CYS A 71 10.18 -0.62 10.21
CA CYS A 71 9.12 0.36 10.30
C CYS A 71 7.93 -0.28 11.03
N GLY A 72 7.35 0.43 12.00
CA GLY A 72 6.23 -0.04 12.82
C GLY A 72 4.87 0.02 12.10
N LEU A 73 4.83 -0.44 10.85
CA LEU A 73 3.63 -0.53 10.01
C LEU A 73 2.74 -1.71 10.41
#